data_AF-A0A9D0UES6-F1
#
_entry.id   AF-A0A9D0UES6-F1
#
_cell.length_a   1.000
_cell.length_b   1.000
_cell.length_c   1.000
_cell.angle_alpha   90.00
_cell.angle_beta   90.00
_cell.angle_gamma   90.00
#
_symmetry.space_group_name_H-M   'P 1'
#
loop_
_entity.id
_entity.type
_entity.pdbx_description
1 polymer ?
#
loop_
_entity_poly.entity_id
_entity_poly.type
_entity_poly.pdbx_seq_one_letter_code
_entity_poly.pdbx_strand_id
1 'polypeptide(L)' 'MGDRGRAWNRHQAQRLKQKRSNYCGIPANGSPRARGIHARTPKRCSCWMCGHLRKHHGLTLQERKAAQ' A
#
# COMPACT_ATOMS: atom_id res chain seq x y z
N MET A 1 -5.25 -19.51 17.93
CA MET A 1 -4.86 -18.56 16.86
C MET A 1 -6.06 -18.36 15.96
N GLY A 2 -6.72 -17.19 16.02
CA GLY A 2 -7.97 -16.95 15.30
C GLY A 2 -7.81 -17.19 13.81
N ASP A 3 -8.83 -17.80 13.22
CA ASP A 3 -8.86 -18.27 11.84
C ASP A 3 -8.58 -17.12 10.85
N ARG A 4 -7.31 -16.93 10.48
CA ARG A 4 -6.85 -15.95 9.50
C ARG A 4 -7.13 -16.44 8.07
N GLY A 5 -8.34 -16.95 7.88
CA GLY A 5 -8.81 -17.51 6.63
C GLY A 5 -9.09 -16.46 5.56
N ARG A 6 -9.55 -16.92 4.40
CA ARG A 6 -9.85 -16.07 3.23
C ARG A 6 -10.87 -14.96 3.55
N ALA A 7 -11.85 -15.22 4.41
CA ALA A 7 -12.85 -14.24 4.82
C ALA A 7 -12.21 -13.08 5.61
N TRP A 8 -11.35 -13.39 6.58
CA TRP A 8 -10.60 -12.40 7.35
C TRP A 8 -9.75 -11.50 6.44
N ASN A 9 -9.01 -12.09 5.51
CA ASN A 9 -8.15 -11.33 4.58
C ASN A 9 -8.97 -10.39 3.68
N ARG A 10 -10.15 -10.81 3.22
CA ARG A 10 -11.08 -9.95 2.46
C ARG A 10 -11.58 -8.77 3.30
N HIS A 11 -11.98 -9.04 4.54
CA HIS A 11 -12.43 -8.00 5.47
C HIS A 11 -11.32 -6.97 5.77
N GLN A 12 -10.09 -7.44 6.05
CA GLN A 12 -8.95 -6.54 6.28
C GLN A 12 -8.62 -5.71 5.03
N ALA A 13 -8.65 -6.31 3.84
CA ALA A 13 -8.45 -5.58 2.59
C ALA A 13 -9.53 -4.51 2.36
N GLN A 14 -10.80 -4.82 2.67
CA GLN A 14 -11.90 -3.85 2.58
C GLN A 14 -11.72 -2.71 3.58
N ARG A 15 -11.39 -3.01 4.84
CA ARG A 15 -11.11 -1.99 5.86
C ARG A 15 -9.97 -1.06 5.44
N LEU A 16 -8.87 -1.60 4.92
CA LEU A 16 -7.74 -0.80 4.44
C LEU A 16 -8.12 0.10 3.26
N LYS A 17 -8.93 -0.39 2.31
CA LYS A 17 -9.43 0.40 1.18
C LYS A 17 -10.32 1.57 1.63
N GLN A 18 -11.12 1.37 2.67
CA GLN A 18 -11.96 2.44 3.24
C GLN A 18 -11.11 3.45 3.99
N LYS A 19 -10.17 3.00 4.84
CA LYS A 19 -9.28 3.89 5.60
C LYS A 19 -8.34 4.71 4.71
N ARG A 20 -7.91 4.16 3.57
CA ARG A 20 -6.97 4.78 2.62
C ARG A 20 -7.68 5.28 1.35
N SER A 21 -8.91 5.76 1.49
CA SER A 21 -9.67 6.35 0.37
C SER A 21 -9.05 7.65 -0.16
N ASN A 22 -8.19 8.29 0.62
CA ASN A 22 -7.53 9.55 0.28
C ASN A 22 -6.00 9.40 0.31
N TYR A 23 -5.31 10.12 -0.56
CA TYR A 23 -3.85 10.21 -0.59
C TYR A 23 -3.44 11.68 -0.74
N CYS A 24 -2.73 12.23 0.25
CA CYS A 24 -2.27 13.62 0.24
C CYS A 24 -3.40 14.63 -0.06
N GLY A 25 -4.58 14.45 0.55
CA GLY A 25 -5.75 15.30 0.31
C GLY A 25 -6.48 15.04 -1.02
N ILE A 26 -5.93 14.19 -1.89
CA ILE A 26 -6.57 13.80 -3.15
C ILE A 26 -7.46 12.58 -2.87
N PRO A 27 -8.78 12.70 -3.02
CA PRO A 27 -9.67 11.58 -2.80
C PRO A 27 -9.66 10.62 -3.98
N ALA A 28 -9.79 9.33 -3.72
CA ALA A 28 -9.97 8.30 -4.74
C ALA A 28 -11.42 8.27 -5.31
N ASN A 29 -12.07 9.43 -5.37
CA ASN A 29 -13.50 9.58 -5.68
C ASN A 29 -13.85 8.85 -6.97
N GLY A 30 -14.82 7.93 -6.89
CA GLY A 30 -15.37 7.22 -8.04
C GLY A 30 -14.43 6.24 -8.75
N SER A 31 -13.15 6.13 -8.38
CA SER A 31 -12.19 5.25 -9.07
C SER A 31 -11.79 4.05 -8.20
N PRO A 32 -12.37 2.85 -8.45
CA PRO A 32 -11.96 1.62 -7.77
C PRO A 32 -10.48 1.32 -7.95
N ARG A 33 -9.91 1.66 -9.11
CA ARG A 33 -8.49 1.51 -9.43
C ARG A 33 -7.64 2.39 -8.52
N ALA A 34 -7.94 3.69 -8.42
CA ALA A 34 -7.21 4.62 -7.56
C ALA A 34 -7.25 4.16 -6.10
N ARG A 35 -8.43 3.80 -5.59
CA ARG A 35 -8.62 3.28 -4.23
C ARG A 35 -7.82 2.00 -3.97
N GLY A 36 -7.75 1.09 -4.94
CA GLY A 36 -6.91 -0.11 -4.87
C GLY A 36 -5.42 0.24 -4.75
N ILE A 37 -4.96 1.23 -5.51
CA ILE A 37 -3.57 1.71 -5.46
C ILE A 37 -3.28 2.37 -4.11
N HIS A 38 -4.16 3.23 -3.56
CA HIS A 38 -3.90 3.89 -2.27
C HIS A 38 -3.90 2.90 -1.11
N ALA A 39 -4.76 1.88 -1.17
CA ALA A 39 -4.81 0.83 -0.18
C ALA A 39 -3.48 0.05 -0.12
N ARG A 40 -2.88 -0.25 -1.27
CA ARG A 40 -1.64 -1.02 -1.38
C ARG A 40 -0.40 -0.16 -1.18
N THR A 41 -0.38 1.03 -1.76
CA THR A 41 0.77 1.92 -1.85
C THR A 41 0.41 3.28 -1.27
N PRO A 42 0.56 3.46 0.05
CA PRO A 42 0.22 4.72 0.72
C PRO A 42 1.15 5.89 0.36
N LYS A 43 2.30 5.63 -0.29
CA LYS A 43 3.27 6.64 -0.76
C LYS A 43 3.44 6.50 -2.28
N ARG A 44 2.65 7.25 -3.05
CA ARG A 44 2.64 7.15 -4.52
C ARG A 44 3.74 7.96 -5.20
N CYS A 45 4.15 9.08 -4.61
CA CYS A 45 5.33 9.81 -5.09
C CYS A 45 6.61 9.38 -4.37
N SER A 46 7.70 9.39 -5.13
CA SER A 46 9.09 9.37 -4.68
C SER A 46 9.60 10.77 -4.30
N CYS A 47 8.68 11.75 -4.23
CA CYS A 47 8.94 13.12 -3.82
C CYS A 47 9.67 13.18 -2.47
N TRP A 48 10.45 14.23 -2.26
CA TRP A 48 11.26 14.41 -1.05
C TRP A 48 10.42 14.39 0.24
N MET A 49 9.16 14.84 0.18
CA MET A 49 8.21 14.78 1.31
C MET A 49 7.73 13.37 1.63
N CYS A 50 7.48 12.52 0.63
CA CYS A 50 7.01 11.16 0.86
C CYS A 50 8.15 10.22 1.26
N GLY A 51 9.40 10.55 0.91
CA GLY A 51 10.58 9.74 1.21
C GLY A 51 10.58 8.45 0.40
N HIS A 52 11.38 8.41 -0.67
CA HIS A 52 11.53 7.22 -1.50
C HIS A 52 12.12 6.08 -0.66
N LEU A 53 11.37 4.99 -0.44
CA LEU A 53 11.82 3.85 0.35
C LEU A 53 13.18 3.33 -0.12
N ARG A 54 13.39 3.21 -1.44
CA ARG A 54 14.67 2.78 -2.03
C ARG A 54 15.83 3.73 -1.71
N LYS A 55 15.57 5.04 -1.64
CA LYS A 55 16.59 6.04 -1.30
C LYS A 55 16.99 5.99 0.17
N HIS A 56 16.05 5.69 1.08
CA HIS A 56 16.31 5.71 2.53
C HIS A 56 16.60 4.33 3.13
N HIS A 57 16.09 3.26 2.53
CA HIS A 57 16.13 1.90 3.08
C HIS A 57 16.76 0.88 2.12
N GLY A 58 17.14 1.27 0.90
CA GLY A 58 17.80 0.40 -0.06
C GLY A 58 16.87 -0.65 -0.69
N LEU A 59 17.47 -1.75 -1.16
CA LEU A 59 16.77 -2.88 -1.79
C LEU A 59 15.87 -3.60 -0.78
N THR A 60 14.69 -4.02 -1.23
CA THR A 60 13.80 -4.88 -0.44
C THR A 60 14.42 -6.26 -0.18
N LEU A 61 13.94 -6.98 0.84
CA LEU A 61 14.45 -8.32 1.16
C LEU A 61 14.32 -9.31 -0.02
N GLN A 62 13.29 -9.17 -0.85
CA GLN A 62 13.12 -10.00 -2.04
C GLN A 62 14.11 -9.63 -3.14
N GLU A 63 14.32 -8.34 -3.40
CA GLU A 63 15.33 -7.90 -4.37
C GLU A 63 16.75 -8.31 -3.94
N ARG A 64 17.06 -8.25 -2.63
CA ARG A 64 18.33 -8.74 -2.08
C ARG A 64 18.55 -10.24 -2.28
N LYS A 65 17.47 -11.03 -2.27
CA LYS A 65 17.53 -12.48 -2.52
C LYS A 65 17.67 -12.80 -4.00
N ALA A 66 17.05 -12.00 -4.87
CA ALA A 66 17.16 -12.18 -6.32
C ALA A 66 18.51 -11.74 -6.89
N ALA A 67 19.25 -10.89 -6.17
CA ALA A 67 20.59 -10.44 -6.54
C ALA A 67 21.73 -11.35 -6.04
N GLN A 68 21.40 -12.42 -5.29
CA GLN A 68 22.32 -13.50 -4.87
C GLN A 68 22.15 -14.68 -5.82
#